data_AF-A0A3G9IJI6-F1
#
_entry.id   AF-A0A3G9IJI6-F1
#
_cell.length_a   1.000
_cell.length_b   1.000
_cell.length_c   1.000
_cell.angle_alpha   90.00
_cell.angle_beta   90.00
_cell.angle_gamma   90.00
#
_symmetry.space_group_name_H-M   'P 1'
#
loop_
_entity.id
_entity.type
_entity.pdbx_description
1 polymer ?
#
loop_
_entity_poly.entity_id
_entity_poly.type
_entity_poly.pdbx_seq_one_letter_code
_entity_poly.pdbx_strand_id
1 'polypeptide(L)'
;MRIRIAAVMTAVSLTGCSAATPAGTPTVQESPSTADSAAPDLRADAARVLAQDQHSEEVAQHEATRLLASMPQPAGSHRVPGSKVPPLVQSTITLSGLDRSETATGFWLVPATTTHSLADWYTLNPPAGMTSDPHAIGGSMNSDRSQSDDVFYSGAATSSARDSAAIIEVAPVGAQMGVRITVLSSWRPARPAASYTPSDVAAVRIEALRDAHKHIVTVAVTDPAAIAQLRHAYDALSGTHALGHSCPVQLHPTEYQVTFISRTRQVVATMSPSCEPVWTVAANGTALEPALRDAAEFSTLVSKLTGTPAS
;
A
#
# COMPACT_ATOMS: atom_id res chain seq x y z
N MET A 1 -41.02 -27.87 -22.74
CA MET A 1 -40.14 -28.31 -23.83
C MET A 1 -38.82 -28.73 -23.19
N ARG A 2 -38.58 -30.05 -23.07
CA ARG A 2 -37.47 -30.64 -22.30
C ARG A 2 -36.49 -31.25 -23.30
N ILE A 3 -35.24 -30.79 -23.30
CA ILE A 3 -34.17 -31.35 -24.14
C ILE A 3 -33.27 -32.19 -23.20
N ARG A 4 -33.26 -33.50 -23.45
CA ARG A 4 -32.37 -34.48 -22.80
C ARG A 4 -31.12 -34.61 -23.67
N ILE A 5 -29.93 -34.44 -23.09
CA ILE A 5 -28.65 -34.75 -23.74
C ILE A 5 -28.13 -36.05 -23.13
N ALA A 6 -27.87 -37.03 -24.00
CA ALA A 6 -27.41 -38.36 -23.67
C ALA A 6 -25.88 -38.40 -23.50
N ALA A 7 -25.42 -39.13 -22.48
CA ALA A 7 -24.02 -39.48 -22.27
C ALA A 7 -23.63 -40.70 -23.10
N VAL A 8 -22.49 -40.65 -23.77
CA VAL A 8 -21.86 -41.79 -24.43
C VAL A 8 -20.59 -42.12 -23.67
N MET A 9 -20.59 -43.26 -22.97
CA MET A 9 -19.40 -43.92 -22.42
C MET A 9 -18.74 -44.73 -23.54
N THR A 10 -17.43 -44.62 -23.68
CA THR A 10 -16.63 -45.56 -24.49
C THR A 10 -15.57 -46.17 -23.58
N ALA A 11 -15.78 -47.44 -23.24
CA ALA A 11 -14.81 -48.27 -22.56
C ALA A 11 -13.89 -48.90 -23.60
N VAL A 12 -12.58 -48.79 -23.40
CA VAL A 12 -11.59 -49.56 -24.17
C VAL A 12 -10.90 -50.51 -23.20
N SER A 13 -11.14 -51.80 -23.41
CA SER A 13 -10.45 -52.90 -22.76
C SER A 13 -9.25 -53.30 -23.62
N LEU A 14 -8.06 -53.36 -23.02
CA LEU A 14 -6.89 -54.00 -23.62
C LEU A 14 -6.39 -55.10 -22.66
N THR A 15 -6.66 -56.33 -23.05
CA THR A 15 -6.09 -57.57 -22.51
C THR A 15 -4.85 -57.95 -23.33
N GLY A 16 -3.75 -58.25 -22.65
CA GLY A 16 -2.55 -58.83 -23.26
C GLY A 16 -1.63 -59.40 -22.18
N CYS A 17 -1.57 -60.72 -22.08
CA CYS A 17 -0.76 -61.49 -21.12
C CYS A 17 0.59 -61.94 -21.70
N SER A 18 1.51 -62.23 -20.77
CA SER A 18 2.69 -63.13 -20.87
C SER A 18 3.95 -62.54 -21.53
N ALA A 19 5.18 -62.75 -21.06
CA ALA A 19 5.73 -63.72 -20.11
C ALA A 19 7.00 -63.17 -19.42
N ALA A 20 7.36 -63.86 -18.33
CA ALA A 20 8.41 -63.54 -17.37
C ALA A 20 9.86 -63.70 -17.88
N THR A 21 10.78 -62.96 -17.25
CA THR A 21 12.21 -63.31 -17.15
C THR A 21 12.65 -63.03 -15.71
N PRO A 22 13.41 -63.93 -15.04
CA PRO A 22 13.68 -63.82 -13.61
C PRO A 22 14.96 -63.01 -13.31
N ALA A 23 14.93 -62.44 -12.10
CA ALA A 23 16.07 -62.22 -11.21
C ALA A 23 17.24 -61.35 -11.70
N GLY A 24 17.10 -60.05 -11.45
CA GLY A 24 18.21 -59.21 -11.01
C GLY A 24 17.67 -58.27 -9.96
N THR A 25 17.92 -58.52 -8.68
CA THR A 25 17.53 -57.65 -7.57
C THR A 25 18.29 -56.33 -7.72
N PRO A 26 17.66 -55.21 -8.13
CA PRO A 26 18.32 -53.93 -7.96
C PRO A 26 18.18 -53.62 -6.48
N THR A 27 19.32 -53.49 -5.79
CA THR A 27 19.36 -52.80 -4.52
C THR A 27 18.83 -51.40 -4.81
N VAL A 28 17.56 -51.15 -4.49
CA VAL A 28 17.01 -49.80 -4.44
C VAL A 28 17.73 -49.16 -3.28
N GLN A 29 18.81 -48.46 -3.62
CA GLN A 29 19.40 -47.49 -2.73
C GLN A 29 18.33 -46.40 -2.60
N GLU A 30 17.52 -46.51 -1.54
CA GLU A 30 16.75 -45.39 -1.00
C GLU A 30 17.76 -44.26 -0.78
N SER A 31 17.89 -43.42 -1.80
CA SER A 31 18.49 -42.12 -1.62
C SER A 31 17.65 -41.44 -0.55
N PRO A 32 18.23 -40.98 0.56
CA PRO A 32 17.47 -40.23 1.54
C PRO A 32 16.89 -39.04 0.78
N SER A 33 15.55 -39.03 0.69
CA SER A 33 14.75 -37.91 0.21
C SER A 33 15.06 -36.72 1.10
N THR A 34 16.16 -36.04 0.79
CA THR A 34 16.60 -34.81 1.44
C THR A 34 15.98 -33.67 0.64
N ALA A 35 14.65 -33.69 0.59
CA ALA A 35 13.83 -32.62 0.06
C ALA A 35 12.50 -32.69 0.79
N ASP A 36 12.55 -32.65 2.12
CA ASP A 36 11.57 -31.86 2.86
C ASP A 36 11.69 -30.43 2.32
N SER A 37 11.02 -30.18 1.20
CA SER A 37 10.56 -28.84 0.86
C SER A 37 9.55 -28.52 1.93
N ALA A 38 10.05 -28.11 3.10
CA ALA A 38 9.24 -27.61 4.19
C ALA A 38 8.37 -26.52 3.57
N ALA A 39 7.08 -26.82 3.44
CA ALA A 39 6.12 -25.82 3.03
C ALA A 39 6.38 -24.60 3.94
N PRO A 40 6.57 -23.39 3.38
CA PRO A 40 6.86 -22.21 4.18
C PRO A 40 5.82 -22.13 5.29
N ASP A 41 6.28 -22.13 6.55
CA ASP A 41 5.40 -22.05 7.70
C ASP A 41 4.77 -20.65 7.71
N LEU A 42 3.60 -20.55 7.09
CA LEU A 42 2.83 -19.32 6.96
C LEU A 42 2.56 -18.66 8.31
N ARG A 43 2.59 -19.41 9.43
CA ARG A 43 2.43 -18.86 10.78
C ARG A 43 3.71 -18.21 11.29
N ALA A 44 4.87 -18.82 11.05
CA ALA A 44 6.16 -18.23 11.39
C ALA A 44 6.43 -16.95 10.57
N ASP A 45 6.02 -16.93 9.31
CA ASP A 45 6.08 -15.74 8.46
C ASP A 45 5.12 -14.64 8.94
N ALA A 46 3.88 -15.00 9.33
CA ALA A 46 2.92 -14.04 9.87
C ALA A 46 3.40 -13.38 11.18
N ALA A 47 3.99 -14.14 12.10
CA ALA A 47 4.51 -13.60 13.35
C ALA A 47 5.71 -12.64 13.13
N ARG A 48 6.58 -12.96 12.18
CA ARG A 48 7.71 -12.10 11.80
C ARG A 48 7.24 -10.78 11.17
N VAL A 49 6.24 -10.85 10.30
CA VAL A 49 5.63 -9.68 9.66
C VAL A 49 4.99 -8.78 10.70
N LEU A 50 4.23 -9.34 11.63
CA LEU A 50 3.61 -8.55 12.71
C LEU A 50 4.66 -7.85 13.59
N ALA A 51 5.77 -8.53 13.93
CA ALA A 51 6.85 -7.92 14.70
C ALA A 51 7.57 -6.80 13.92
N GLN A 52 7.73 -6.96 12.60
CA GLN A 52 8.29 -5.91 11.75
C GLN A 52 7.35 -4.71 11.61
N ASP A 53 6.04 -4.95 11.54
CA ASP A 53 5.02 -3.90 11.51
C ASP A 53 5.07 -3.07 12.80
N GLN A 54 5.01 -3.74 13.95
CA GLN A 54 5.10 -3.08 15.27
C GLN A 54 6.37 -2.23 15.40
N HIS A 55 7.52 -2.77 14.96
CA HIS A 55 8.76 -2.01 14.99
C HIS A 55 8.73 -0.77 14.06
N SER A 56 8.17 -0.92 12.85
CA SER A 56 8.07 0.17 11.89
C SER A 56 7.13 1.27 12.38
N GLU A 57 6.02 0.88 13.00
CA GLU A 57 5.06 1.77 13.67
C GLU A 57 5.71 2.56 14.81
N GLU A 58 6.43 1.88 15.71
CA GLU A 58 7.16 2.52 16.81
C GLU A 58 8.19 3.53 16.31
N VAL A 59 8.92 3.21 15.24
CA VAL A 59 9.91 4.12 14.66
C VAL A 59 9.24 5.34 14.02
N ALA A 60 8.14 5.17 13.29
CA ALA A 60 7.39 6.29 12.72
C ALA A 60 6.82 7.21 13.82
N GLN A 61 6.28 6.65 14.91
CA GLN A 61 5.77 7.43 16.03
C GLN A 61 6.88 8.17 16.78
N HIS A 62 8.03 7.52 16.97
CA HIS A 62 9.21 8.16 17.55
C HIS A 62 9.69 9.34 16.68
N GLU A 63 9.75 9.14 15.37
CA GLU A 63 10.15 10.17 14.41
C GLU A 63 9.17 11.35 14.39
N ALA A 64 7.85 11.09 14.37
CA ALA A 64 6.84 12.14 14.45
C ALA A 64 6.99 12.99 15.73
N THR A 65 7.25 12.33 16.86
CA THR A 65 7.47 13.00 18.15
C THR A 65 8.76 13.83 18.15
N ARG A 66 9.85 13.28 17.60
CA ARG A 66 11.15 13.95 17.46
C ARG A 66 11.02 15.21 16.60
N LEU A 67 10.34 15.10 15.47
CA LEU A 67 10.08 16.19 14.54
C LEU A 67 9.22 17.28 15.17
N LEU A 68 8.14 16.92 15.87
CA LEU A 68 7.31 17.87 16.61
C LEU A 68 8.13 18.67 17.63
N ALA A 69 9.05 18.00 18.34
CA ALA A 69 9.94 18.65 19.30
C ALA A 69 10.96 19.59 18.63
N SER A 70 11.30 19.36 17.37
CA SER A 70 12.22 20.19 16.58
C SER A 70 11.57 21.35 15.83
N MET A 71 10.23 21.47 15.90
CA MET A 71 9.50 22.53 15.20
C MET A 71 9.95 23.90 15.69
N PRO A 72 10.29 24.83 14.78
CA PRO A 72 10.72 26.15 15.16
C PRO A 72 9.58 26.91 15.81
N GLN A 73 9.91 27.73 16.79
CA GLN A 73 8.94 28.43 17.63
C GLN A 73 9.17 29.93 17.51
N PRO A 74 8.15 30.72 17.15
CA PRO A 74 8.26 32.17 17.16
C PRO A 74 8.65 32.67 18.56
N ALA A 75 9.39 33.77 18.62
CA ALA A 75 9.81 34.36 19.89
C ALA A 75 8.61 34.70 20.77
N GLY A 76 8.69 34.37 22.07
CA GLY A 76 7.60 34.59 23.03
C GLY A 76 6.46 33.58 22.94
N SER A 77 6.56 32.58 22.06
CA SER A 77 5.61 31.47 22.06
C SER A 77 5.79 30.58 23.29
N HIS A 78 4.71 29.95 23.72
CA HIS A 78 4.76 28.96 24.79
C HIS A 78 3.81 27.81 24.48
N ARG A 79 4.25 26.60 24.83
CA ARG A 79 3.46 25.38 24.65
C ARG A 79 2.32 25.35 25.65
N VAL A 80 1.11 25.08 25.17
CA VAL A 80 -0.08 24.89 26.01
C VAL A 80 -0.20 23.41 26.36
N PRO A 81 -0.26 23.03 27.65
CA PRO A 81 -0.53 21.65 28.03
C PRO A 81 -1.95 21.22 27.66
N GLY A 82 -2.10 20.10 26.95
CA GLY A 82 -3.40 19.49 26.60
C GLY A 82 -3.92 19.85 25.20
N SER A 83 -5.05 19.25 24.82
CA SER A 83 -5.63 19.29 23.47
C SER A 83 -6.52 20.51 23.17
N LYS A 84 -6.45 21.58 23.96
CA LYS A 84 -7.51 22.59 24.01
C LYS A 84 -6.98 24.00 23.73
N VAL A 85 -6.89 24.32 22.45
CA VAL A 85 -7.03 25.69 21.96
C VAL A 85 -8.38 25.75 21.24
N PRO A 86 -9.44 26.34 21.82
CA PRO A 86 -10.84 26.16 21.39
C PRO A 86 -11.20 26.35 19.91
N PRO A 87 -10.50 27.17 19.07
CA PRO A 87 -10.74 27.17 17.62
C PRO A 87 -9.97 26.10 16.83
N LEU A 88 -8.99 25.43 17.44
CA LEU A 88 -8.08 24.44 16.82
C LEU A 88 -8.38 23.00 17.27
N VAL A 89 -9.48 22.79 17.98
CA VAL A 89 -9.97 21.45 18.29
C VAL A 89 -10.75 20.95 17.09
N GLN A 90 -10.07 20.28 16.16
CA GLN A 90 -10.72 19.66 15.01
C GLN A 90 -10.40 18.18 14.89
N SER A 91 -11.26 17.52 14.11
CA SER A 91 -11.16 16.13 13.67
C SER A 91 -9.74 15.77 13.23
N THR A 92 -9.35 14.52 13.45
CA THR A 92 -8.09 13.93 13.01
C THR A 92 -7.72 14.39 11.59
N ILE A 93 -6.60 15.10 11.45
CA ILE A 93 -6.09 15.45 10.13
C ILE A 93 -5.54 14.16 9.54
N THR A 94 -6.18 13.71 8.47
CA THR A 94 -5.75 12.52 7.73
C THR A 94 -5.15 13.04 6.44
N LEU A 95 -3.84 12.87 6.24
CA LEU A 95 -3.24 13.23 4.96
C LEU A 95 -3.68 12.21 3.91
N SER A 96 -4.31 12.69 2.85
CA SER A 96 -4.65 11.85 1.71
C SER A 96 -3.38 11.38 1.02
N GLY A 97 -3.08 10.10 1.14
CA GLY A 97 -2.01 9.41 0.41
C GLY A 97 -0.82 8.99 1.26
N LEU A 98 -0.85 9.34 2.54
CA LEU A 98 0.05 8.75 3.53
C LEU A 98 -0.64 7.51 4.12
N ASP A 99 -0.09 6.34 3.81
CA ASP A 99 -0.32 5.09 4.53
C ASP A 99 -0.18 5.39 6.04
N ARG A 100 -1.31 5.50 6.75
CA ARG A 100 -1.47 5.98 8.15
C ARG A 100 -0.42 7.00 8.65
N SER A 101 -0.91 8.23 8.81
CA SER A 101 -0.18 9.33 9.39
C SER A 101 -0.36 9.36 10.92
N GLU A 102 0.54 8.77 11.71
CA GLU A 102 0.45 8.91 13.18
C GLU A 102 1.06 10.24 13.66
N THR A 103 0.33 10.85 14.60
CA THR A 103 -0.09 12.26 14.51
C THR A 103 0.41 13.05 15.72
N ALA A 104 1.73 13.08 15.94
CA ALA A 104 2.28 13.82 17.06
C ALA A 104 1.79 15.29 16.99
N THR A 105 0.97 15.69 17.96
CA THR A 105 0.29 16.99 17.95
C THR A 105 0.74 17.83 19.12
N GLY A 106 1.01 19.11 18.87
CA GLY A 106 1.28 20.10 19.88
C GLY A 106 0.45 21.36 19.69
N PHE A 107 0.28 22.12 20.77
CA PHE A 107 -0.43 23.39 20.78
C PHE A 107 0.46 24.47 21.39
N TRP A 108 0.47 25.65 20.77
CA TRP A 108 1.22 26.82 21.22
C TRP A 108 0.34 28.06 21.20
N LEU A 109 0.64 28.99 22.09
CA LEU A 109 0.18 30.37 22.00
C LEU A 109 1.35 31.25 21.58
N VAL A 110 1.11 32.09 20.58
CA VAL A 110 2.09 32.99 19.97
C VAL A 110 1.62 34.43 20.20
N PRO A 111 2.54 35.38 20.49
CA PRO A 111 2.21 36.80 20.60
C PRO A 111 1.44 37.32 19.38
N ALA A 112 0.65 38.39 19.57
CA ALA A 112 -0.28 38.91 18.56
C ALA A 112 0.41 39.19 17.20
N THR A 113 0.08 38.37 16.21
CA THR A 113 0.39 38.57 14.79
C THR A 113 -0.89 38.33 13.98
N THR A 114 -0.85 38.57 12.67
CA THR A 114 -1.91 38.04 11.79
C THR A 114 -1.67 36.54 11.55
N THR A 115 -2.71 35.81 11.13
CA THR A 115 -2.60 34.40 10.68
C THR A 115 -1.58 34.27 9.55
N HIS A 116 -1.69 35.13 8.54
CA HIS A 116 -0.83 35.16 7.37
C HIS A 116 0.64 35.39 7.71
N SER A 117 0.95 36.39 8.56
CA SER A 117 2.33 36.65 8.98
C SER A 117 2.96 35.47 9.75
N LEU A 118 2.15 34.67 10.43
CA LEU A 118 2.63 33.49 11.15
C LEU A 118 2.87 32.30 10.20
N ALA A 119 1.99 32.10 9.21
CA ALA A 119 2.19 31.12 8.15
C ALA A 119 3.45 31.43 7.30
N ASP A 120 3.67 32.70 6.95
CA ASP A 120 4.88 33.16 6.26
C ASP A 120 6.14 32.88 7.08
N TRP A 121 6.07 33.13 8.41
CA TRP A 121 7.19 32.85 9.30
C TRP A 121 7.56 31.37 9.30
N TYR A 122 6.58 30.46 9.37
CA TYR A 122 6.83 29.03 9.30
C TYR A 122 7.43 28.63 7.94
N THR A 123 6.92 29.18 6.84
CA THR A 123 7.48 28.94 5.50
C THR A 123 8.97 29.32 5.40
N LEU A 124 9.37 30.42 6.05
CA LEU A 124 10.76 30.90 6.07
C LEU A 124 11.65 30.19 7.10
N ASN A 125 11.06 29.43 8.01
CA ASN A 125 11.75 28.72 9.09
C ASN A 125 11.32 27.25 9.08
N PRO A 126 11.78 26.44 8.11
CA PRO A 126 11.51 25.01 8.13
C PRO A 126 12.23 24.32 9.31
N PRO A 127 11.62 23.28 9.92
CA PRO A 127 12.31 22.45 10.90
C PRO A 127 13.52 21.74 10.26
N ALA A 128 14.54 21.48 11.07
CA ALA A 128 15.79 20.89 10.59
C ALA A 128 15.54 19.52 9.96
N GLY A 129 16.06 19.32 8.73
CA GLY A 129 15.91 18.07 7.98
C GLY A 129 14.61 17.98 7.17
N MET A 130 13.79 19.03 7.14
CA MET A 130 12.64 19.14 6.26
C MET A 130 12.82 20.26 5.24
N THR A 131 12.24 20.06 4.06
CA THR A 131 12.04 21.12 3.07
C THR A 131 10.58 21.53 3.09
N SER A 132 10.30 22.82 3.21
CA SER A 132 8.95 23.35 3.01
C SER A 132 8.55 23.15 1.55
N ASP A 133 7.36 22.61 1.29
CA ASP A 133 6.76 22.68 -0.03
C ASP A 133 6.13 24.07 -0.19
N PRO A 134 6.66 24.94 -1.07
CA PRO A 134 6.15 26.29 -1.24
C PRO A 134 4.74 26.35 -1.87
N HIS A 135 4.17 25.21 -2.32
CA HIS A 135 2.94 25.18 -3.11
C HIS A 135 1.64 25.03 -2.31
N ALA A 136 1.69 24.87 -0.99
CA ALA A 136 0.53 24.40 -0.24
C ALA A 136 0.07 25.31 0.92
N ILE A 137 0.24 26.63 0.81
CA ILE A 137 -0.53 27.59 1.65
C ILE A 137 -1.97 27.58 1.14
N GLY A 138 -2.76 26.62 1.62
CA GLY A 138 -4.18 26.50 1.34
C GLY A 138 -5.00 26.93 2.55
N GLY A 139 -5.93 27.86 2.35
CA GLY A 139 -6.93 28.18 3.36
C GLY A 139 -8.03 27.12 3.36
N SER A 140 -8.03 26.18 4.30
CA SER A 140 -9.20 25.31 4.49
C SER A 140 -10.22 26.04 5.37
N MET A 141 -11.41 26.30 4.81
CA MET A 141 -12.56 26.69 5.62
C MET A 141 -13.12 25.43 6.26
N ASN A 142 -12.69 25.16 7.49
CA ASN A 142 -13.38 24.19 8.31
C ASN A 142 -14.81 24.68 8.59
N SER A 143 -15.75 23.74 8.74
CA SER A 143 -17.20 24.00 8.80
C SER A 143 -17.64 25.04 9.84
N ASP A 144 -16.77 25.41 10.79
CA ASP A 144 -16.99 26.44 11.78
C ASP A 144 -15.83 27.48 11.83
N ARG A 145 -15.72 28.33 10.80
CA ARG A 145 -15.13 29.70 10.83
C ARG A 145 -13.66 29.91 11.27
N SER A 146 -12.78 28.90 11.34
CA SER A 146 -11.33 29.14 11.46
C SER A 146 -10.66 29.07 10.09
N GLN A 147 -9.99 30.15 9.68
CA GLN A 147 -9.08 30.15 8.54
C GLN A 147 -7.79 29.47 8.98
N SER A 148 -7.56 28.21 8.60
CA SER A 148 -6.28 27.54 8.78
C SER A 148 -5.42 27.77 7.54
N ASP A 149 -4.22 28.31 7.72
CA ASP A 149 -3.19 28.33 6.68
C ASP A 149 -2.29 27.12 6.91
N ASP A 150 -2.40 26.11 6.05
CA ASP A 150 -1.61 24.88 6.18
C ASP A 150 -0.21 25.11 5.60
N VAL A 151 0.84 24.75 6.35
CA VAL A 151 2.23 24.70 5.83
C VAL A 151 2.68 23.25 5.80
N PHE A 152 3.07 22.78 4.63
CA PHE A 152 3.49 21.39 4.41
C PHE A 152 5.00 21.30 4.33
N TYR A 153 5.53 20.29 5.00
CA TYR A 153 6.94 19.94 4.95
C TYR A 153 7.09 18.51 4.45
N SER A 154 8.18 18.22 3.76
CA SER A 154 8.60 16.86 3.41
C SER A 154 10.00 16.59 3.94
N GLY A 155 10.17 15.48 4.66
CA GLY A 155 11.47 14.96 5.10
C GLY A 155 11.99 13.86 4.17
N ALA A 156 13.31 13.66 4.13
CA ALA A 156 13.92 12.55 3.40
C ALA A 156 13.59 11.21 4.07
N ALA A 157 13.28 10.19 3.27
CA ALA A 157 13.03 8.83 3.75
C ALA A 157 14.21 8.28 4.54
N THR A 158 13.94 7.79 5.75
CA THR A 158 14.83 6.90 6.49
C THR A 158 14.52 5.44 6.14
N SER A 159 15.36 4.50 6.56
CA SER A 159 15.16 3.06 6.31
C SER A 159 13.87 2.49 6.91
N SER A 160 13.21 3.23 7.80
CA SER A 160 12.08 2.78 8.64
C SER A 160 10.88 3.74 8.62
N ALA A 161 11.09 5.05 8.43
CA ALA A 161 10.04 6.04 8.20
C ALA A 161 10.26 6.68 6.83
N ARG A 162 9.29 6.55 5.92
CA ARG A 162 9.48 6.96 4.51
C ARG A 162 9.19 8.44 4.30
N ASP A 163 8.05 8.91 4.76
CA ASP A 163 7.63 10.29 4.53
C ASP A 163 7.16 10.89 5.85
N SER A 164 7.72 12.04 6.20
CA SER A 164 7.22 12.83 7.31
C SER A 164 6.72 14.16 6.78
N ALA A 165 5.52 14.53 7.21
CA ALA A 165 4.92 15.81 6.96
C ALA A 165 4.58 16.50 8.28
N ALA A 166 4.61 17.82 8.29
CA ALA A 166 4.01 18.59 9.36
C ALA A 166 2.94 19.49 8.74
N ILE A 167 1.83 19.65 9.45
CA ILE A 167 0.72 20.55 9.12
C ILE A 167 0.59 21.52 10.26
N ILE A 168 0.52 22.80 9.94
CA ILE A 168 0.42 23.88 10.90
C ILE A 168 -0.93 24.53 10.70
N GLU A 169 -1.74 24.61 11.75
CA GLU A 169 -3.00 25.35 11.74
C GLU A 169 -2.87 26.55 12.68
N VAL A 170 -3.36 27.70 12.24
CA VAL A 170 -3.28 28.96 13.00
C VAL A 170 -4.69 29.52 13.19
N ALA A 171 -5.03 29.97 14.41
CA ALA A 171 -6.31 30.62 14.67
C ALA A 171 -6.20 31.67 15.78
N PRO A 172 -7.02 32.73 15.77
CA PRO A 172 -7.01 33.74 16.83
C PRO A 172 -7.53 33.20 18.16
N VAL A 173 -6.85 33.53 19.26
CA VAL A 173 -7.19 33.13 20.64
C VAL A 173 -7.06 34.34 21.57
N GLY A 174 -8.17 35.06 21.78
CA GLY A 174 -8.15 36.30 22.55
C GLY A 174 -7.25 37.36 21.91
N ALA A 175 -6.23 37.81 22.63
CA ALA A 175 -5.22 38.76 22.14
C ALA A 175 -3.97 38.08 21.55
N GLN A 176 -4.00 36.76 21.34
CA GLN A 176 -2.88 35.95 20.87
C GLN A 176 -3.30 35.10 19.67
N MET A 177 -2.33 34.41 19.06
CA MET A 177 -2.58 33.39 18.06
C MET A 177 -2.38 32.00 18.67
N GLY A 178 -3.35 31.12 18.49
CA GLY A 178 -3.19 29.70 18.69
C GLY A 178 -2.52 29.07 17.48
N VAL A 179 -1.60 28.14 17.72
CA VAL A 179 -0.99 27.29 16.70
C VAL A 179 -1.17 25.83 17.11
N ARG A 180 -1.67 25.01 16.18
CA ARG A 180 -1.65 23.56 16.28
C ARG A 180 -0.65 23.06 15.24
N ILE A 181 0.33 22.27 15.67
CA ILE A 181 1.22 21.57 14.76
C ILE A 181 0.92 20.09 14.87
N THR A 182 0.63 19.50 13.73
CA THR A 182 0.36 18.07 13.56
C THR A 182 1.48 17.50 12.70
N VAL A 183 2.35 16.68 13.29
CA VAL A 183 3.36 15.92 12.54
C VAL A 183 2.83 14.55 12.23
N LEU A 184 3.03 14.15 10.98
CA LEU A 184 2.57 12.94 10.36
C LEU A 184 3.80 12.18 9.88
N SER A 185 4.02 10.97 10.38
CA SER A 185 5.05 10.08 9.84
C SER A 185 4.38 8.82 9.31
N SER A 186 4.76 8.41 8.10
CA SER A 186 4.24 7.20 7.47
C SER A 186 5.17 6.01 7.68
N TRP A 187 4.56 4.84 7.80
CA TRP A 187 5.22 3.53 7.69
C TRP A 187 4.38 2.63 6.79
N ARG A 188 4.94 1.51 6.35
CA ARG A 188 4.25 0.56 5.47
C ARG A 188 4.23 -0.82 6.11
N PRO A 189 3.09 -1.52 6.03
CA PRO A 189 3.01 -2.89 6.51
C PRO A 189 3.95 -3.77 5.69
N ALA A 190 4.70 -4.60 6.40
CA ALA A 190 5.60 -5.58 5.85
C ALA A 190 4.81 -6.60 5.04
N ARG A 191 5.37 -6.93 3.87
CA ARG A 191 4.82 -7.96 2.98
C ARG A 191 5.57 -9.27 3.24
N PRO A 192 4.91 -10.35 3.66
CA PRO A 192 5.54 -11.67 3.58
C PRO A 192 5.82 -11.98 2.10
N ALA A 193 7.08 -11.95 1.68
CA ALA A 193 7.45 -12.11 0.26
C ALA A 193 6.94 -13.43 -0.36
N ALA A 194 6.82 -14.50 0.46
CA ALA A 194 6.34 -15.81 0.04
C ALA A 194 4.80 -15.96 0.03
N SER A 195 4.04 -15.03 0.62
CA SER A 195 2.59 -15.23 0.80
C SER A 195 1.77 -14.92 -0.46
N TYR A 196 2.29 -14.16 -1.42
CA TYR A 196 1.49 -13.59 -2.50
C TYR A 196 1.75 -14.15 -3.89
N THR A 197 2.96 -14.61 -4.23
CA THR A 197 3.16 -15.37 -5.48
C THR A 197 3.74 -16.74 -5.18
N PRO A 198 3.12 -17.81 -5.69
CA PRO A 198 3.76 -19.13 -5.67
C PRO A 198 5.08 -19.11 -6.44
N SER A 199 6.05 -19.93 -6.03
CA SER A 199 7.28 -20.10 -6.81
C SER A 199 7.05 -20.86 -8.12
N ASP A 200 5.95 -21.62 -8.21
CA ASP A 200 5.60 -22.54 -9.30
C ASP A 200 4.55 -21.97 -10.28
N VAL A 201 4.46 -20.65 -10.42
CA VAL A 201 3.53 -20.01 -11.37
C VAL A 201 3.78 -20.50 -12.79
N ALA A 202 2.75 -21.07 -13.42
CA ALA A 202 2.80 -21.64 -14.76
C ALA A 202 2.13 -20.76 -15.81
N ALA A 203 1.21 -19.88 -15.39
CA ALA A 203 0.56 -18.92 -16.26
C ALA A 203 0.10 -17.69 -15.47
N VAL A 204 -0.02 -16.56 -16.16
CA VAL A 204 -0.66 -15.35 -15.62
C VAL A 204 -1.81 -14.96 -16.52
N ARG A 205 -3.00 -14.74 -15.96
CA ARG A 205 -4.14 -14.15 -16.67
C ARG A 205 -4.26 -12.69 -16.29
N ILE A 206 -4.34 -11.81 -17.27
CA ILE A 206 -4.54 -10.38 -17.06
C ILE A 206 -5.86 -9.99 -17.71
N GLU A 207 -6.73 -9.33 -16.97
CA GLU A 207 -7.99 -8.76 -17.43
C GLU A 207 -7.95 -7.25 -17.24
N ALA A 208 -8.11 -6.48 -18.33
CA ALA A 208 -8.28 -5.04 -18.29
C ALA A 208 -9.75 -4.71 -18.51
N LEU A 209 -10.38 -4.10 -17.51
CA LEU A 209 -11.80 -3.77 -17.46
C LEU A 209 -11.95 -2.26 -17.68
N ARG A 210 -12.76 -1.87 -18.67
CA ARG A 210 -13.07 -0.47 -18.97
C ARG A 210 -14.58 -0.23 -19.02
N ASP A 211 -14.99 1.03 -18.85
CA ASP A 211 -16.35 1.51 -19.07
C ASP A 211 -17.42 0.76 -18.26
N ALA A 212 -17.21 0.60 -16.95
CA ALA A 212 -18.07 -0.19 -16.08
C ALA A 212 -18.22 -1.65 -16.58
N HIS A 213 -17.10 -2.28 -16.92
CA HIS A 213 -17.01 -3.67 -17.38
C HIS A 213 -17.60 -3.94 -18.77
N LYS A 214 -17.89 -2.91 -19.57
CA LYS A 214 -18.39 -3.08 -20.95
C LYS A 214 -17.32 -3.54 -21.92
N HIS A 215 -16.06 -3.22 -21.64
CA HIS A 215 -14.92 -3.61 -22.45
C HIS A 215 -13.94 -4.38 -21.58
N ILE A 216 -13.72 -5.65 -21.92
CA ILE A 216 -12.82 -6.55 -21.21
C ILE A 216 -11.77 -7.04 -22.21
N VAL A 217 -10.50 -6.74 -21.93
CA VAL A 217 -9.36 -7.33 -22.66
C VAL A 217 -8.74 -8.38 -21.76
N THR A 218 -8.74 -9.64 -22.22
CA THR A 218 -8.13 -10.75 -21.48
C THR A 218 -6.88 -11.26 -22.21
N VAL A 219 -5.76 -11.31 -21.51
CA VAL A 219 -4.48 -11.83 -22.01
C VAL A 219 -4.01 -12.96 -21.11
N ALA A 220 -3.62 -14.08 -21.72
CA ALA A 220 -2.95 -15.19 -21.03
C ALA A 220 -1.46 -15.15 -21.35
N VAL A 221 -0.64 -15.00 -20.31
CA VAL A 221 0.81 -14.99 -20.38
C VAL A 221 1.32 -16.37 -19.96
N THR A 222 1.94 -17.07 -20.89
CA THR A 222 2.52 -18.41 -20.69
C THR A 222 4.03 -18.46 -20.95
N ASP A 223 4.61 -17.38 -21.49
CA ASP A 223 6.06 -17.26 -21.67
C ASP A 223 6.77 -17.18 -20.30
N PRO A 224 7.69 -18.11 -19.97
CA PRO A 224 8.38 -18.13 -18.68
C PRO A 224 9.14 -16.84 -18.37
N ALA A 225 9.71 -16.17 -19.38
CA ALA A 225 10.45 -14.92 -19.16
C ALA A 225 9.51 -13.78 -18.77
N ALA A 226 8.38 -13.61 -19.47
CA ALA A 226 7.36 -12.63 -19.12
C ALA A 226 6.72 -12.93 -17.74
N ILE A 227 6.47 -14.20 -17.41
CA ILE A 227 5.96 -14.60 -16.08
C ILE A 227 6.96 -14.20 -14.98
N ALA A 228 8.25 -14.48 -15.18
CA ALA A 228 9.28 -14.14 -14.21
C ALA A 228 9.39 -12.61 -13.99
N GLN A 229 9.28 -11.82 -15.06
CA GLN A 229 9.27 -10.35 -14.97
C GLN A 229 8.04 -9.84 -14.21
N LEU A 230 6.84 -10.34 -14.54
CA LEU A 230 5.61 -9.97 -13.84
C LEU A 230 5.68 -10.31 -12.35
N ARG A 231 6.17 -11.51 -12.03
CA ARG A 231 6.33 -11.95 -10.65
C ARG A 231 7.34 -11.09 -9.90
N HIS A 232 8.48 -10.78 -10.50
CA HIS A 232 9.50 -9.92 -9.89
C HIS A 232 8.96 -8.52 -9.61
N ALA A 233 8.32 -7.88 -10.60
CA ALA A 233 7.75 -6.54 -10.44
C ALA A 233 6.62 -6.53 -9.39
N TYR A 234 5.77 -7.57 -9.38
CA TYR A 234 4.73 -7.73 -8.37
C TYR A 234 5.30 -7.98 -6.97
N ASP A 235 6.36 -8.77 -6.86
CA ASP A 235 6.99 -9.09 -5.59
C ASP A 235 7.72 -7.89 -4.96
N ALA A 236 8.12 -6.92 -5.79
CA ALA A 236 8.70 -5.66 -5.37
C ALA A 236 7.67 -4.63 -4.86
N LEU A 237 6.37 -4.87 -5.04
CA LEU A 237 5.33 -3.97 -4.54
C LEU A 237 5.34 -3.93 -3.00
N SER A 238 5.24 -2.73 -2.44
CA SER A 238 5.17 -2.53 -1.00
C SER A 238 3.75 -2.69 -0.48
N GLY A 239 3.60 -3.21 0.74
CA GLY A 239 2.34 -3.20 1.46
C GLY A 239 1.80 -1.78 1.66
N THR A 240 0.48 -1.65 1.71
CA THR A 240 -0.29 -0.45 2.02
C THR A 240 -1.54 -0.86 2.79
N HIS A 241 -2.03 0.02 3.65
CA HIS A 241 -3.28 -0.19 4.37
C HIS A 241 -4.54 0.13 3.54
N ALA A 242 -4.40 0.32 2.22
CA ALA A 242 -5.48 0.63 1.29
C ALA A 242 -6.32 1.83 1.71
N LEU A 243 -5.74 3.03 1.64
CA LEU A 243 -6.53 4.27 1.72
C LEU A 243 -6.97 4.66 0.31
N GLY A 244 -8.09 4.09 -0.14
CA GLY A 244 -8.75 4.53 -1.37
C GLY A 244 -9.27 5.94 -1.20
N HIS A 245 -8.58 6.94 -1.75
CA HIS A 245 -9.11 8.30 -1.81
C HIS A 245 -10.19 8.41 -2.88
N SER A 246 -11.27 9.12 -2.55
CA SER A 246 -12.24 9.57 -3.54
C SER A 246 -11.60 10.69 -4.37
N CYS A 247 -11.07 10.32 -5.52
CA CYS A 247 -10.52 11.29 -6.45
C CYS A 247 -11.65 11.91 -7.28
N PRO A 248 -11.49 13.17 -7.74
CA PRO A 248 -12.42 13.73 -8.71
C PRO A 248 -12.53 12.74 -9.87
N VAL A 249 -13.77 12.37 -10.20
CA VAL A 249 -14.16 11.27 -11.10
C VAL A 249 -13.20 11.15 -12.27
N GLN A 250 -12.40 10.09 -12.28
CA GLN A 250 -11.76 9.65 -13.51
C GLN A 250 -12.90 9.16 -14.43
N LEU A 251 -13.14 9.87 -15.53
CA LEU A 251 -14.04 9.40 -16.56
C LEU A 251 -13.34 8.22 -17.25
N HIS A 252 -13.85 7.00 -17.04
CA HIS A 252 -13.38 5.75 -17.66
C HIS A 252 -12.06 5.16 -17.10
N PRO A 253 -11.97 4.86 -15.79
CA PRO A 253 -10.77 4.20 -15.28
C PRO A 253 -10.63 2.80 -15.89
N THR A 254 -9.38 2.42 -16.18
CA THR A 254 -9.05 1.02 -16.49
C THR A 254 -8.76 0.30 -15.18
N GLU A 255 -9.57 -0.70 -14.84
CA GLU A 255 -9.28 -1.60 -13.74
C GLU A 255 -8.48 -2.79 -14.29
N TYR A 256 -7.52 -3.27 -13.53
CA TYR A 256 -6.75 -4.46 -13.91
C TYR A 256 -6.98 -5.56 -12.89
N GLN A 257 -7.17 -6.78 -13.37
CA GLN A 257 -7.10 -7.98 -12.57
C GLN A 257 -5.99 -8.87 -13.10
N VAL A 258 -5.03 -9.22 -12.24
CA VAL A 258 -3.90 -10.08 -12.54
C VAL A 258 -4.04 -11.34 -11.71
N THR A 259 -4.18 -12.49 -12.36
CA THR A 259 -4.26 -13.80 -11.72
C THR A 259 -3.01 -14.62 -11.99
N PHE A 260 -2.20 -14.85 -10.97
CA PHE A 260 -1.10 -15.80 -10.99
C PHE A 260 -1.64 -17.21 -10.75
N ILE A 261 -1.42 -18.12 -11.71
CA ILE A 261 -1.93 -19.49 -11.69
C ILE A 261 -0.75 -20.43 -11.46
N SER A 262 -0.73 -21.12 -10.33
CA SER A 262 0.22 -22.20 -10.05
C SER A 262 -0.48 -23.54 -9.83
N ARG A 263 0.28 -24.61 -9.58
CA ARG A 263 -0.30 -25.92 -9.26
C ARG A 263 -0.92 -25.96 -7.87
N THR A 264 -0.41 -25.11 -6.98
CA THR A 264 -0.72 -25.15 -5.54
C THR A 264 -1.78 -24.12 -5.14
N ARG A 265 -1.87 -22.98 -5.84
CA ARG A 265 -2.89 -21.96 -5.57
C ARG A 265 -3.02 -20.97 -6.73
N GLN A 266 -4.12 -20.22 -6.71
CA GLN A 266 -4.31 -19.03 -7.54
C GLN A 266 -4.23 -17.79 -6.66
N VAL A 267 -3.54 -16.76 -7.16
CA VAL A 267 -3.47 -15.46 -6.51
C VAL A 267 -3.96 -14.40 -7.46
N VAL A 268 -5.01 -13.70 -7.05
CA VAL A 268 -5.69 -12.66 -7.81
C VAL A 268 -5.36 -11.32 -7.18
N ALA A 269 -4.72 -10.44 -7.94
CA ALA A 269 -4.49 -9.05 -7.59
C ALA A 269 -5.42 -8.17 -8.42
N THR A 270 -6.23 -7.34 -7.77
CA THR A 270 -7.19 -6.44 -8.42
C THR A 270 -6.81 -5.00 -8.11
N MET A 271 -6.53 -4.22 -9.15
CA MET A 271 -6.23 -2.80 -9.05
C MET A 271 -7.52 -1.99 -9.02
N SER A 272 -7.69 -1.21 -7.96
CA SER A 272 -8.75 -0.21 -7.88
C SER A 272 -8.24 1.13 -8.39
N PRO A 273 -8.96 1.80 -9.31
CA PRO A 273 -8.57 3.11 -9.80
C PRO A 273 -8.81 4.17 -8.72
N SER A 274 -7.73 4.85 -8.34
CA SER A 274 -7.72 5.97 -7.41
C SER A 274 -6.53 6.87 -7.74
N CYS A 275 -6.35 7.97 -7.02
CA CYS A 275 -5.17 8.84 -7.15
C CYS A 275 -3.90 8.10 -6.72
N GLU A 276 -4.05 7.02 -5.95
CA GLU A 276 -2.98 6.16 -5.51
C GLU A 276 -3.36 4.72 -5.80
N PRO A 277 -3.08 4.21 -7.01
CA PRO A 277 -3.52 2.89 -7.40
C PRO A 277 -3.04 1.84 -6.40
N VAL A 278 -3.98 1.04 -5.89
CA VAL A 278 -3.73 -0.04 -4.95
C VAL A 278 -4.23 -1.36 -5.51
N TRP A 279 -3.47 -2.41 -5.25
CA TRP A 279 -3.80 -3.79 -5.58
C TRP A 279 -4.32 -4.49 -4.34
N THR A 280 -5.60 -4.82 -4.33
CA THR A 280 -6.15 -5.76 -3.36
C THR A 280 -5.82 -7.18 -3.80
N VAL A 281 -5.46 -8.06 -2.88
CA VAL A 281 -5.00 -9.41 -3.22
C VAL A 281 -5.82 -10.47 -2.54
N ALA A 282 -6.14 -11.54 -3.26
CA ALA A 282 -6.76 -12.72 -2.71
C ALA A 282 -6.03 -13.99 -3.18
N ALA A 283 -5.78 -14.92 -2.27
CA ALA A 283 -5.31 -16.26 -2.60
C ALA A 283 -6.45 -17.26 -2.41
N ASN A 284 -6.79 -18.01 -3.46
CA ASN A 284 -7.90 -18.97 -3.45
C ASN A 284 -9.22 -18.37 -2.90
N GLY A 285 -9.49 -17.09 -3.20
CA GLY A 285 -10.68 -16.37 -2.74
C GLY A 285 -10.62 -15.81 -1.32
N THR A 286 -9.54 -16.05 -0.57
CA THR A 286 -9.30 -15.43 0.75
C THR A 286 -8.48 -14.17 0.57
N ALA A 287 -8.99 -13.04 1.03
CA ALA A 287 -8.26 -11.78 1.01
C ALA A 287 -6.94 -11.90 1.80
N LEU A 288 -5.88 -11.34 1.23
CA LEU A 288 -4.56 -11.26 1.85
C LEU A 288 -4.27 -9.81 2.20
N GLU A 289 -3.77 -9.60 3.41
CA GLU A 289 -3.37 -8.29 3.92
C GLU A 289 -1.84 -8.25 4.14
N PRO A 290 -1.19 -7.11 3.88
CA PRO A 290 -1.77 -5.85 3.41
C PRO A 290 -2.11 -5.85 1.90
N ALA A 291 -2.98 -4.93 1.47
CA ALA A 291 -3.03 -4.52 0.05
C ALA A 291 -1.65 -4.01 -0.43
N LEU A 292 -1.45 -3.89 -1.74
CA LEU A 292 -0.15 -3.49 -2.30
C LEU A 292 -0.26 -2.15 -3.03
N ARG A 293 0.65 -1.23 -2.75
CA ARG A 293 0.75 0.04 -3.48
C ARG A 293 1.29 -0.25 -4.86
N ASP A 294 0.64 0.27 -5.90
CA ASP A 294 1.14 0.13 -7.25
C ASP A 294 2.51 0.81 -7.41
N ALA A 295 3.30 0.28 -8.33
CA ALA A 295 4.54 0.87 -8.78
C ALA A 295 4.49 0.96 -10.30
N ALA A 296 4.99 2.07 -10.86
CA ALA A 296 4.96 2.34 -12.29
C ALA A 296 5.52 1.18 -13.13
N GLU A 297 6.53 0.47 -12.63
CA GLU A 297 7.09 -0.72 -13.29
C GLU A 297 6.04 -1.82 -13.52
N PHE A 298 5.24 -2.15 -12.50
CA PHE A 298 4.26 -3.24 -12.57
C PHE A 298 3.07 -2.86 -13.46
N SER A 299 2.46 -1.69 -13.24
CA SER A 299 1.34 -1.21 -14.06
C SER A 299 1.73 -0.94 -15.51
N THR A 300 2.95 -0.47 -15.77
CA THR A 300 3.49 -0.35 -17.14
C THR A 300 3.63 -1.72 -17.81
N LEU A 301 4.09 -2.74 -17.09
CA LEU A 301 4.21 -4.08 -17.63
C LEU A 301 2.83 -4.69 -17.95
N VAL A 302 1.86 -4.55 -17.03
CA VAL A 302 0.48 -5.01 -17.20
C VAL A 302 -0.21 -4.32 -18.39
N SER A 303 -0.09 -3.00 -18.49
CA SER A 303 -0.67 -2.21 -19.59
C SER A 303 -0.04 -2.55 -20.94
N LYS A 304 1.30 -2.68 -20.99
CA LYS A 304 2.02 -3.13 -22.20
C LYS A 304 1.54 -4.50 -22.70
N LEU A 305 1.33 -5.46 -21.79
CA LEU A 305 0.89 -6.81 -22.15
C LEU A 305 -0.56 -6.86 -22.61
N THR A 306 -1.41 -5.96 -22.11
CA THR A 306 -2.82 -5.85 -22.49
C THR A 306 -3.06 -4.91 -23.67
N GLY A 307 -2.04 -4.19 -24.11
CA GLY A 307 -2.15 -3.19 -25.19
C GLY A 307 -3.00 -1.97 -24.78
N THR A 308 -3.21 -1.76 -23.48
CA THR A 308 -3.89 -0.58 -22.94
C THR A 308 -2.87 0.51 -22.61
N PRO A 309 -3.22 1.80 -22.72
CA PRO A 309 -2.38 2.85 -22.16
C PRO A 309 -2.21 2.67 -20.65
N ALA A 310 -1.01 2.94 -20.14
CA ALA A 310 -0.73 3.02 -18.71
C ALA A 310 -1.58 4.13 -18.08
N SER A 311 -2.21 3.83 -16.95
CA SER A 311 -3.08 4.73 -16.19
C SER A 311 -2.28 5.75 -15.38
#